data_AF-A0A818H3D1-F1
#
_entry.id   AF-A0A818H3D1-F1
#
_cell.length_a   1.000
_cell.length_b   1.000
_cell.length_c   1.000
_cell.angle_alpha   90.00
_cell.angle_beta   90.00
_cell.angle_gamma   90.00
#
_symmetry.space_group_name_H-M   'P 1'
#
loop_
_entity.id
_entity.type
_entity.pdbx_description
1 polymer ?
#
loop_
_entity_poly.entity_id
_entity_poly.type
_entity_poly.pdbx_seq_one_letter_code
_entity_poly.pdbx_strand_id
1 'polypeptide(L)'
;MTQINAIDTGHEELIHDAQLDYYGIRLATCSSDKSIKIFDVSNNQQRLIAELKGHEGPVWQLSWSHPTFGSLLASCSYDRKVLIWKETPSTGLPSQNSTSGGTQYSSIYEYDRHTSSVNTVSWAPYEYGLMLACGSSDGSISIISSTGDGRWTTKKIPDCHPPGVNALSWAPAVLPQASDDAGVQGSTGEPVKRFVSGGCDCLIRIWKEQDDGWVEEAHLDQHNDWVRDVAWAPTFSFNKDKIASCSQDGHVYVFTRDTRSSLNWEFTQIGTHFNDVWSVSWALTGDILAVAASDKVSLWKLGLDGKYQCLTTPHASSTSVESPSANSTMESTTGGEAGNIPLMAS
;
A
#
# COMPACT_ATOMS: atom_id res chain seq x y z
N MET A 1 15.26 -12.72 10.83
CA MET A 1 14.00 -13.34 10.38
C MET A 1 14.39 -14.57 9.58
N THR A 2 14.02 -15.77 10.03
CA THR A 2 14.31 -17.00 9.28
C THR A 2 13.45 -16.98 8.03
N GLN A 3 14.05 -17.09 6.85
CA GLN A 3 13.30 -17.19 5.60
C GLN A 3 12.47 -18.47 5.65
N ILE A 4 11.14 -18.33 5.76
CA ILE A 4 10.24 -19.47 5.93
C ILE A 4 9.87 -20.11 4.60
N ASN A 5 9.79 -19.31 3.52
CA ASN A 5 9.50 -19.76 2.16
C ASN A 5 10.01 -18.72 1.15
N ALA A 6 10.59 -19.18 0.04
CA ALA A 6 10.98 -18.36 -1.11
C ALA A 6 10.09 -18.71 -2.29
N ILE A 7 9.64 -17.72 -3.06
CA ILE A 7 8.88 -17.93 -4.30
C ILE A 7 9.69 -17.37 -5.46
N ASP A 8 10.06 -18.22 -6.40
CA ASP A 8 10.52 -17.77 -7.71
C ASP A 8 9.28 -17.48 -8.56
N THR A 9 9.00 -16.19 -8.75
CA THR A 9 7.85 -15.74 -9.53
C THR A 9 8.07 -15.90 -11.03
N GLY A 10 9.33 -16.09 -11.46
CA GLY A 10 9.73 -16.14 -12.86
C GLY A 10 9.38 -14.87 -13.66
N HIS A 11 9.13 -13.74 -12.99
CA HIS A 11 8.97 -12.45 -13.68
C HIS A 11 10.29 -12.03 -14.33
N GLU A 12 10.22 -11.41 -15.50
CA GLU A 12 11.41 -11.02 -16.27
C GLU A 12 11.96 -9.66 -15.82
N GLU A 13 11.14 -8.89 -15.08
CA GLU A 13 11.43 -7.53 -14.63
C GLU A 13 10.96 -7.32 -13.18
N LEU A 14 11.23 -6.12 -12.63
CA LEU A 14 10.87 -5.73 -11.27
C LEU A 14 9.40 -6.00 -10.94
N ILE A 15 9.17 -6.64 -9.79
CA ILE A 15 7.85 -6.88 -9.19
C ILE A 15 7.46 -5.64 -8.40
N HIS A 16 6.24 -5.14 -8.62
CA HIS A 16 5.75 -3.92 -7.97
C HIS A 16 4.82 -4.19 -6.80
N ASP A 17 3.96 -5.20 -6.91
CA ASP A 17 3.03 -5.57 -5.85
C ASP A 17 2.80 -7.08 -5.82
N ALA A 18 2.45 -7.57 -4.62
CA ALA A 18 2.13 -8.95 -4.35
C ALA A 18 1.07 -9.05 -3.26
N GLN A 19 -0.08 -9.63 -3.58
CA GLN A 19 -1.24 -9.71 -2.68
C GLN A 19 -1.75 -11.13 -2.53
N LEU A 20 -1.91 -11.57 -1.29
CA LEU A 20 -2.65 -12.79 -0.97
C LEU A 20 -4.14 -12.55 -1.18
N ASP A 21 -4.86 -13.59 -1.61
CA ASP A 21 -6.31 -13.57 -1.57
C ASP A 21 -6.84 -13.62 -0.13
N TYR A 22 -8.14 -13.45 0.02
CA TYR A 22 -8.81 -13.40 1.32
C TYR A 22 -8.54 -14.64 2.20
N TYR A 23 -8.39 -15.83 1.59
CA TYR A 23 -8.15 -17.08 2.30
C TYR A 23 -6.66 -17.44 2.46
N GLY A 24 -5.75 -16.66 1.87
CA GLY A 24 -4.32 -16.92 1.90
C GLY A 24 -3.89 -18.17 1.12
N ILE A 25 -4.68 -18.59 0.11
CA ILE A 25 -4.41 -19.77 -0.72
C ILE A 25 -3.96 -19.41 -2.14
N ARG A 26 -4.19 -18.16 -2.56
CA ARG A 26 -3.68 -17.60 -3.82
C ARG A 26 -2.77 -16.41 -3.53
N LEU A 27 -1.64 -16.35 -4.22
CA LEU A 27 -0.80 -15.15 -4.28
C LEU A 27 -0.85 -14.60 -5.71
N ALA A 28 -1.22 -13.34 -5.87
CA ALA A 28 -1.07 -12.61 -7.12
C ALA A 28 0.18 -11.74 -7.07
N THR A 29 0.97 -11.70 -8.14
CA THR A 29 2.13 -10.81 -8.29
C THR A 29 2.04 -10.07 -9.62
N CYS A 30 2.52 -8.82 -9.67
CA CYS A 30 2.56 -8.03 -10.89
C CYS A 30 3.93 -7.37 -11.10
N SER A 31 4.29 -7.12 -12.36
CA SER A 31 5.64 -6.69 -12.73
C SER A 31 5.68 -5.66 -13.86
N SER A 32 6.84 -5.04 -14.03
CA SER A 32 7.16 -4.23 -15.21
C SER A 32 7.14 -5.02 -16.53
N ASP A 33 7.21 -6.35 -16.46
CA ASP A 33 7.08 -7.26 -17.61
C ASP A 33 5.64 -7.32 -18.18
N LYS A 34 4.73 -6.51 -17.63
CA LYS A 34 3.33 -6.34 -18.07
C LYS A 34 2.44 -7.55 -17.77
N SER A 35 2.96 -8.53 -17.06
CA SER A 35 2.22 -9.73 -16.67
C SER A 35 1.78 -9.68 -15.22
N ILE A 36 0.71 -10.41 -14.94
CA ILE A 36 0.28 -10.73 -13.58
C ILE A 36 0.31 -12.25 -13.46
N LYS A 37 0.89 -12.77 -12.39
CA LYS A 37 1.01 -14.21 -12.17
C LYS A 37 0.26 -14.59 -10.90
N ILE A 38 -0.50 -15.68 -10.99
CA ILE A 38 -1.25 -16.23 -9.86
C ILE A 38 -0.64 -17.55 -9.45
N PHE A 39 -0.28 -17.66 -8.17
CA PHE A 39 0.30 -18.84 -7.57
C PHE A 39 -0.70 -19.45 -6.59
N ASP A 40 -0.86 -20.77 -6.65
CA ASP A 40 -1.40 -21.55 -5.55
C ASP A 40 -0.32 -21.68 -4.48
N VAL A 41 -0.61 -21.21 -3.28
CA VAL A 41 0.31 -21.23 -2.12
C VAL A 41 -0.21 -22.15 -1.01
N SER A 42 -1.18 -23.01 -1.31
CA SER A 42 -1.73 -23.96 -0.35
C SER A 42 -0.71 -25.04 0.04
N ASN A 43 -0.80 -25.53 1.28
CA ASN A 43 -0.02 -26.66 1.79
C ASN A 43 1.51 -26.51 1.67
N ASN A 44 2.04 -25.29 1.77
CA ASN A 44 3.45 -24.96 1.57
C ASN A 44 4.01 -25.33 0.18
N GLN A 45 3.14 -25.62 -0.79
CA GLN A 45 3.53 -25.77 -2.18
C GLN A 45 3.25 -24.46 -2.90
N GLN A 46 4.10 -24.14 -3.87
CA GLN A 46 3.98 -22.95 -4.67
C GLN A 46 3.93 -23.37 -6.13
N ARG A 47 2.80 -23.10 -6.77
CA ARG A 47 2.60 -23.49 -8.17
C ARG A 47 1.97 -22.35 -8.92
N LEU A 48 2.60 -21.93 -10.00
CA LEU A 48 1.98 -21.04 -10.98
C LEU A 48 0.72 -21.72 -11.54
N ILE A 49 -0.44 -21.09 -11.37
CA ILE A 49 -1.71 -21.59 -11.89
C ILE A 49 -2.23 -20.77 -13.06
N ALA A 50 -1.85 -19.49 -13.16
CA ALA A 50 -2.24 -18.62 -14.25
C ALA A 50 -1.22 -17.50 -14.50
N GLU A 51 -1.09 -17.12 -15.76
CA GLU A 51 -0.39 -15.93 -16.21
C GLU A 51 -1.39 -15.07 -16.99
N LEU A 52 -1.65 -13.87 -16.50
CA LEU A 52 -2.60 -12.91 -17.05
C LEU A 52 -1.82 -11.91 -17.90
N LYS A 53 -2.17 -11.83 -19.19
CA LYS A 53 -1.66 -10.83 -20.12
C LYS A 53 -2.82 -10.02 -20.67
N GLY A 54 -2.64 -8.71 -20.69
CA GLY A 54 -3.67 -7.76 -21.15
C GLY A 54 -3.23 -6.31 -21.05
N HIS A 55 -2.35 -6.01 -20.10
CA HIS A 55 -1.75 -4.69 -20.00
C HIS A 55 -0.66 -4.45 -21.05
N GLU A 56 -0.54 -3.20 -21.50
CA GLU A 56 0.46 -2.77 -22.50
C GLU A 56 1.70 -2.10 -21.86
N GLY A 57 1.67 -1.91 -20.54
CA GLY A 57 2.74 -1.31 -19.75
C GLY A 57 2.93 -2.00 -18.39
N PRO A 58 3.92 -1.56 -17.58
CA PRO A 58 4.13 -2.04 -16.22
C PRO A 58 2.86 -2.06 -15.40
N VAL A 59 2.63 -3.13 -14.64
CA VAL A 59 1.48 -3.25 -13.74
C VAL A 59 1.92 -2.87 -12.34
N TRP A 60 1.24 -1.89 -11.73
CA TRP A 60 1.69 -1.24 -10.50
C TRP A 60 1.13 -1.85 -9.22
N GLN A 61 -0.18 -2.10 -9.19
CA GLN A 61 -0.87 -2.57 -7.99
C GLN A 61 -1.95 -3.59 -8.33
N LEU A 62 -2.21 -4.48 -7.38
CA LEU A 62 -3.22 -5.51 -7.41
C LEU A 62 -4.18 -5.34 -6.23
N SER A 63 -5.44 -5.75 -6.41
CA SER A 63 -6.39 -5.81 -5.31
C SER A 63 -7.38 -6.96 -5.51
N TRP A 64 -7.43 -7.89 -4.55
CA TRP A 64 -8.41 -8.97 -4.53
C TRP A 64 -9.75 -8.47 -4.01
N SER A 65 -10.85 -8.84 -4.68
CA SER A 65 -12.19 -8.56 -4.19
C SER A 65 -12.55 -9.47 -3.01
N HIS A 66 -13.53 -9.05 -2.22
CA HIS A 66 -14.11 -9.92 -1.21
C HIS A 66 -14.78 -11.16 -1.86
N PRO A 67 -14.64 -12.38 -1.27
CA PRO A 67 -15.15 -13.61 -1.87
C PRO A 67 -16.65 -13.67 -2.12
N THR A 68 -17.44 -12.80 -1.48
CA THR A 68 -18.90 -12.70 -1.71
C THR A 68 -19.26 -12.38 -3.16
N PHE A 69 -18.34 -11.75 -3.91
CA PHE A 69 -18.53 -11.41 -5.32
C PHE A 69 -17.87 -12.43 -6.26
N GLY A 70 -17.34 -13.52 -5.71
CA GLY A 70 -16.46 -14.46 -6.39
C GLY A 70 -14.99 -14.06 -6.31
N SER A 71 -14.15 -14.80 -7.03
CA SER A 71 -12.71 -14.56 -7.12
C SER A 71 -12.45 -13.54 -8.23
N LEU A 72 -12.43 -12.27 -7.87
CA LEU A 72 -12.05 -11.17 -8.75
C LEU A 72 -10.73 -10.55 -8.31
N LEU A 73 -9.92 -10.19 -9.29
CA LEU A 73 -8.67 -9.46 -9.10
C LEU A 73 -8.72 -8.18 -9.94
N ALA A 74 -8.47 -7.04 -9.33
CA ALA A 74 -8.25 -5.79 -10.04
C ALA A 74 -6.75 -5.55 -10.22
N SER A 75 -6.37 -4.98 -11.37
CA SER A 75 -5.01 -4.54 -11.65
C SER A 75 -5.00 -3.18 -12.33
N CYS A 76 -3.99 -2.36 -12.02
CA CYS A 76 -3.77 -1.08 -12.68
C CYS A 76 -2.36 -0.95 -13.25
N SER A 77 -2.21 -0.14 -14.29
CA SER A 77 -0.98 -0.09 -15.06
C SER A 77 -0.66 1.31 -15.60
N TYR A 78 0.61 1.47 -15.97
CA TYR A 78 1.13 2.58 -16.75
C TYR A 78 0.41 2.79 -18.09
N ASP A 79 -0.22 1.75 -18.63
CA ASP A 79 -1.03 1.81 -19.86
C ASP A 79 -2.35 2.57 -19.72
N ARG A 80 -2.59 3.17 -18.54
CA ARG A 80 -3.76 4.01 -18.21
C ARG A 80 -5.05 3.22 -18.00
N LYS A 81 -4.95 1.90 -17.94
CA LYS A 81 -6.10 1.00 -17.80
C LYS A 81 -6.16 0.38 -16.41
N VAL A 82 -7.40 0.05 -16.02
CA VAL A 82 -7.71 -0.87 -14.93
C VAL A 82 -8.41 -2.08 -15.54
N LEU A 83 -7.93 -3.28 -15.23
CA LEU A 83 -8.52 -4.54 -15.66
C LEU A 83 -9.09 -5.28 -14.45
N ILE A 84 -10.28 -5.86 -14.61
CA ILE A 84 -10.89 -6.74 -13.61
C ILE A 84 -10.93 -8.16 -14.17
N TRP A 85 -10.17 -9.04 -13.54
CA TRP A 85 -10.03 -10.44 -13.88
C TRP A 85 -10.98 -11.27 -13.04
N LYS A 86 -11.66 -12.24 -13.66
CA LYS A 86 -12.53 -13.18 -12.97
C LYS A 86 -12.00 -14.60 -13.13
N GLU A 87 -11.93 -15.32 -12.02
CA GLU A 87 -11.70 -16.76 -12.02
C GLU A 87 -12.97 -17.49 -12.51
N THR A 88 -12.80 -18.38 -13.48
CA THR A 88 -13.86 -19.27 -13.96
C THR A 88 -13.36 -20.71 -13.84
N PRO A 89 -14.20 -21.65 -13.35
CA PRO A 89 -13.87 -23.08 -13.39
C PRO A 89 -13.65 -23.50 -14.84
N SER A 90 -12.58 -24.25 -15.12
CA SER A 90 -12.38 -24.80 -16.45
C SER A 90 -13.53 -25.77 -16.75
N THR A 91 -14.40 -25.41 -17.69
CA THR A 91 -15.51 -26.27 -18.14
C THR A 91 -15.09 -27.28 -19.22
N GLY A 92 -13.79 -27.35 -19.53
CA GLY A 92 -13.24 -28.24 -20.56
C GLY A 92 -12.83 -29.62 -20.03
N LEU A 93 -12.97 -30.64 -20.88
CA LEU A 93 -12.29 -31.94 -20.69
C LEU A 93 -10.78 -31.72 -20.48
N PRO A 94 -10.10 -32.53 -19.66
CA PRO A 94 -8.67 -32.39 -19.41
C PRO A 94 -7.90 -32.45 -20.74
N SER A 95 -7.40 -31.31 -21.18
CA SER A 95 -6.42 -31.22 -22.26
C SER A 95 -5.11 -31.79 -21.74
N GLN A 96 -4.52 -32.75 -22.46
CA GLN A 96 -3.26 -33.39 -22.08
C GLN A 96 -2.06 -32.43 -22.01
N ASN A 97 -2.22 -31.15 -22.35
CA ASN A 97 -1.20 -30.11 -22.21
C ASN A 97 -1.48 -29.08 -21.10
N SER A 98 -2.55 -29.22 -20.30
CA SER A 98 -2.81 -28.32 -19.16
C SER A 98 -2.17 -28.88 -17.88
N THR A 99 -0.99 -28.38 -17.54
CA THR A 99 -0.21 -28.80 -16.36
C THR A 99 -0.72 -28.20 -15.04
N SER A 100 -1.77 -27.39 -15.07
CA SER A 100 -2.42 -26.81 -13.89
C SER A 100 -3.88 -27.26 -13.83
N GLY A 101 -4.31 -27.70 -12.65
CA GLY A 101 -5.70 -28.07 -12.40
C GLY A 101 -6.63 -26.87 -12.60
N GLY A 102 -7.28 -26.83 -13.76
CA GLY A 102 -8.66 -26.40 -13.97
C GLY A 102 -9.13 -24.99 -13.61
N THR A 103 -8.24 -24.03 -13.40
CA THR A 103 -8.62 -22.62 -13.20
C THR A 103 -8.26 -21.78 -14.41
N GLN A 104 -9.23 -21.06 -14.99
CA GLN A 104 -8.98 -20.06 -16.03
C GLN A 104 -9.35 -18.68 -15.50
N TYR A 105 -8.54 -17.67 -15.84
CA TYR A 105 -8.85 -16.28 -15.58
C TYR A 105 -9.09 -15.54 -16.89
N SER A 106 -10.06 -14.64 -16.90
CA SER A 106 -10.34 -13.76 -18.04
C SER A 106 -10.69 -12.37 -17.56
N SER A 107 -10.28 -11.34 -18.31
CA SER A 107 -10.75 -9.98 -18.07
C SER A 107 -12.26 -9.90 -18.37
N ILE A 108 -13.03 -9.41 -17.40
CA ILE A 108 -14.48 -9.21 -17.51
C ILE A 108 -14.86 -7.73 -17.64
N TYR A 109 -13.92 -6.83 -17.34
CA TYR A 109 -14.12 -5.40 -17.44
C TYR A 109 -12.79 -4.68 -17.63
N GLU A 110 -12.82 -3.65 -18.48
CA GLU A 110 -11.70 -2.76 -18.76
C GLU A 110 -12.18 -1.31 -18.56
N TYR A 111 -11.40 -0.55 -17.82
CA TYR A 111 -11.60 0.88 -17.61
C TYR A 111 -10.38 1.65 -18.13
N ASP A 112 -10.59 2.54 -19.09
CA ASP A 112 -9.56 3.22 -19.89
C ASP A 112 -9.79 4.75 -19.96
N ARG A 113 -10.56 5.32 -19.03
CA ARG A 113 -10.95 6.75 -19.06
C ARG A 113 -9.99 7.68 -18.33
N HIS A 114 -8.89 7.16 -17.78
CA HIS A 114 -7.79 7.97 -17.27
C HIS A 114 -6.87 8.39 -18.43
N THR A 115 -6.34 9.61 -18.36
CA THR A 115 -5.47 10.14 -19.42
C THR A 115 -3.98 9.88 -19.16
N SER A 116 -3.63 9.33 -18.00
CA SER A 116 -2.27 9.00 -17.57
C SER A 116 -2.24 7.69 -16.77
N SER A 117 -1.05 7.25 -16.35
CA SER A 117 -0.80 6.01 -15.59
C SER A 117 -1.77 5.88 -14.41
N VAL A 118 -2.33 4.69 -14.20
CA VAL A 118 -3.15 4.39 -13.02
C VAL A 118 -2.27 3.72 -11.98
N ASN A 119 -1.96 4.42 -10.90
CA ASN A 119 -0.90 4.03 -9.96
C ASN A 119 -1.41 3.10 -8.86
N THR A 120 -2.71 3.14 -8.58
CA THR A 120 -3.28 2.44 -7.43
C THR A 120 -4.72 2.00 -7.67
N VAL A 121 -5.06 0.84 -7.10
CA VAL A 121 -6.41 0.25 -7.08
C VAL A 121 -6.71 -0.33 -5.70
N SER A 122 -7.95 -0.17 -5.23
CA SER A 122 -8.38 -0.75 -3.96
C SER A 122 -9.86 -1.08 -3.97
N TRP A 123 -10.21 -2.34 -3.69
CA TRP A 123 -11.60 -2.73 -3.47
C TRP A 123 -12.13 -2.14 -2.16
N ALA A 124 -13.36 -1.64 -2.22
CA ALA A 124 -14.07 -1.14 -1.05
C ALA A 124 -14.47 -2.29 -0.12
N PRO A 125 -14.77 -2.00 1.16
CA PRO A 125 -15.45 -2.92 2.06
C PRO A 125 -16.69 -3.53 1.38
N TYR A 126 -16.89 -4.83 1.55
CA TYR A 126 -17.93 -5.57 0.81
C TYR A 126 -19.35 -5.12 1.18
N GLU A 127 -19.51 -4.49 2.34
CA GLU A 127 -20.75 -3.86 2.79
C GLU A 127 -21.20 -2.71 1.86
N TYR A 128 -20.29 -2.12 1.09
CA TYR A 128 -20.59 -1.07 0.12
C TYR A 128 -20.99 -1.62 -1.25
N GLY A 129 -21.02 -2.94 -1.40
CA GLY A 129 -21.21 -3.63 -2.67
C GLY A 129 -19.91 -3.82 -3.44
N LEU A 130 -20.03 -4.22 -4.71
CA LEU A 130 -18.86 -4.43 -5.58
C LEU A 130 -18.37 -3.08 -6.10
N MET A 131 -17.43 -2.47 -5.38
CA MET A 131 -16.92 -1.12 -5.65
C MET A 131 -15.39 -1.08 -5.58
N LEU A 132 -14.77 -0.48 -6.58
CA LEU A 132 -13.32 -0.35 -6.74
C LEU A 132 -12.97 1.13 -6.88
N ALA A 133 -11.99 1.61 -6.11
CA ALA A 133 -11.37 2.91 -6.35
C ALA A 133 -10.08 2.74 -7.14
N CYS A 134 -9.80 3.67 -8.05
CA CYS A 134 -8.51 3.78 -8.72
C CYS A 134 -8.03 5.24 -8.80
N GLY A 135 -6.72 5.44 -8.64
CA GLY A 135 -6.07 6.75 -8.68
C GLY A 135 -5.06 6.84 -9.81
N SER A 136 -5.05 7.97 -10.53
CA SER A 136 -4.19 8.17 -11.68
C SER A 136 -3.26 9.37 -11.54
N SER A 137 -2.15 9.29 -12.27
CA SER A 137 -1.22 10.40 -12.53
C SER A 137 -1.87 11.54 -13.33
N ASP A 138 -3.09 11.38 -13.83
CA ASP A 138 -3.88 12.49 -14.40
C ASP A 138 -4.50 13.40 -13.33
N GLY A 139 -4.26 13.08 -12.05
CA GLY A 139 -4.73 13.84 -10.91
C GLY A 139 -6.19 13.59 -10.56
N SER A 140 -6.81 12.53 -11.08
CA SER A 140 -8.18 12.14 -10.78
C SER A 140 -8.29 10.77 -10.12
N ILE A 141 -9.40 10.57 -9.41
CA ILE A 141 -9.80 9.29 -8.83
C ILE A 141 -11.09 8.85 -9.51
N SER A 142 -11.22 7.55 -9.80
CA SER A 142 -12.45 6.98 -10.33
C SER A 142 -12.95 5.87 -9.41
N ILE A 143 -14.24 5.93 -9.08
CA ILE A 143 -14.94 4.92 -8.29
C ILE A 143 -15.82 4.11 -9.23
N ILE A 144 -15.44 2.87 -9.46
CA ILE A 144 -16.06 1.92 -10.37
C ILE A 144 -16.95 0.99 -9.53
N SER A 145 -18.24 0.93 -9.84
CA SER A 145 -19.22 0.11 -9.09
C SER A 145 -19.97 -0.83 -10.03
N SER A 146 -20.33 -2.02 -9.54
CA SER A 146 -21.21 -2.94 -10.26
C SER A 146 -22.40 -3.35 -9.41
N THR A 147 -23.55 -3.45 -10.06
CA THR A 147 -24.81 -3.94 -9.49
C THR A 147 -24.93 -5.48 -9.53
N GLY A 148 -23.91 -6.19 -10.01
CA GLY A 148 -23.90 -7.66 -10.08
C GLY A 148 -24.64 -8.27 -11.29
N ASP A 149 -25.32 -7.43 -12.08
CA ASP A 149 -25.96 -7.76 -13.37
C ASP A 149 -24.97 -7.69 -14.55
N GLY A 150 -23.68 -7.48 -14.27
CA GLY A 150 -22.63 -7.30 -15.27
C GLY A 150 -22.50 -5.86 -15.78
N ARG A 151 -23.34 -4.93 -15.32
CA ARG A 151 -23.19 -3.50 -15.61
C ARG A 151 -22.19 -2.88 -14.64
N TRP A 152 -21.35 -2.00 -15.17
CA TRP A 152 -20.41 -1.20 -14.43
C TRP A 152 -20.73 0.28 -14.61
N THR A 153 -20.72 1.03 -13.52
CA THR A 153 -20.87 2.48 -13.49
C THR A 153 -19.61 3.11 -12.90
N THR A 154 -19.38 4.37 -13.21
CA THR A 154 -18.19 5.08 -12.70
C THR A 154 -18.57 6.47 -12.25
N LYS A 155 -18.08 6.85 -11.07
CA LYS A 155 -18.08 8.22 -10.56
C LYS A 155 -16.63 8.72 -10.55
N LYS A 156 -16.35 9.77 -11.32
CA LYS A 156 -15.00 10.36 -11.42
C LYS A 156 -14.90 11.60 -10.53
N ILE A 157 -13.82 11.71 -9.79
CA ILE A 157 -13.43 12.86 -8.97
C ILE A 157 -12.26 13.53 -9.71
N PRO A 158 -12.54 14.56 -10.54
CA PRO A 158 -11.49 15.28 -11.26
C PRO A 158 -10.69 16.17 -10.30
N ASP A 159 -9.47 16.53 -10.72
CA ASP A 159 -8.62 17.54 -10.07
C ASP A 159 -8.41 17.34 -8.56
N CYS A 160 -8.38 16.08 -8.11
CA CYS A 160 -8.25 15.71 -6.71
C CYS A 160 -6.82 15.88 -6.17
N HIS A 161 -5.81 15.58 -7.00
CA HIS A 161 -4.39 15.81 -6.72
C HIS A 161 -3.70 16.23 -8.04
N PRO A 162 -3.64 17.54 -8.40
CA PRO A 162 -3.29 18.00 -9.75
C PRO A 162 -1.99 17.46 -10.39
N PRO A 163 -0.92 17.12 -9.63
CA PRO A 163 0.27 16.48 -10.22
C PRO A 163 0.20 14.94 -10.28
N GLY A 164 -0.83 14.32 -9.70
CA GLY A 164 -1.07 12.88 -9.72
C GLY A 164 -1.46 12.28 -8.37
N VAL A 165 -2.21 11.18 -8.42
CA VAL A 165 -2.58 10.36 -7.25
C VAL A 165 -1.66 9.15 -7.20
N ASN A 166 -1.05 8.88 -6.05
CA ASN A 166 -0.12 7.77 -5.88
C ASN A 166 -0.75 6.59 -5.13
N ALA A 167 -1.59 6.87 -4.14
CA ALA A 167 -2.13 5.83 -3.27
C ALA A 167 -3.56 6.12 -2.81
N LEU A 168 -4.32 5.05 -2.58
CA LEU A 168 -5.65 5.09 -1.98
C LEU A 168 -5.82 3.98 -0.94
N SER A 169 -6.65 4.24 0.08
CA SER A 169 -7.08 3.23 1.03
C SER A 169 -8.49 3.52 1.53
N TRP A 170 -9.35 2.51 1.50
CA TRP A 170 -10.72 2.63 1.99
C TRP A 170 -10.79 2.68 3.51
N ALA A 171 -11.68 3.52 4.04
CA ALA A 171 -12.04 3.46 5.44
C ALA A 171 -12.82 2.17 5.72
N PRO A 172 -12.68 1.57 6.92
CA PRO A 172 -13.52 0.44 7.32
C PRO A 172 -15.01 0.79 7.28
N ALA A 173 -15.85 -0.19 6.94
CA ALA A 173 -17.30 -0.01 6.96
C ALA A 173 -17.80 0.21 8.40
N VAL A 174 -18.26 1.42 8.69
CA VAL A 174 -18.96 1.74 9.95
C VAL A 174 -20.45 1.75 9.68
N LEU A 175 -21.15 0.72 10.17
CA LEU A 175 -22.61 0.70 10.15
C LEU A 175 -23.15 1.70 11.19
N PRO A 176 -24.15 2.52 10.86
CA PRO A 176 -24.80 3.38 11.83
C PRO A 176 -25.33 2.54 12.99
N GLN A 177 -24.86 2.80 14.20
CA GLN A 177 -25.45 2.19 15.39
C GLN A 177 -26.89 2.71 15.52
N ALA A 178 -27.83 1.82 15.82
CA ALA A 178 -29.16 2.24 16.24
C ALA A 178 -28.98 3.13 17.48
N SER A 179 -29.39 4.39 17.39
CA SER A 179 -29.42 5.25 18.57
C SER A 179 -30.30 4.61 19.64
N ASP A 180 -29.81 4.51 20.87
CA ASP A 180 -30.59 4.05 22.05
C ASP A 180 -31.77 4.99 22.41
N ASP A 181 -32.02 6.02 21.60
CA ASP A 181 -33.17 6.91 21.76
C ASP A 181 -34.41 6.24 21.13
N ALA A 182 -35.10 5.47 21.97
CA ALA A 182 -36.37 4.82 21.68
C ALA A 182 -37.44 5.87 21.33
N GLY A 183 -37.50 6.30 20.07
CA GLY A 183 -38.52 7.25 19.64
C GLY A 183 -38.66 7.52 18.14
N VAL A 184 -37.64 7.25 17.31
CA VAL A 184 -37.72 7.51 15.87
C VAL A 184 -37.68 6.21 15.09
N GLN A 185 -38.83 5.84 14.53
CA GLN A 185 -38.98 4.70 13.64
C GLN A 185 -38.11 4.88 12.38
N GLY A 186 -37.19 3.93 12.15
CA GLY A 186 -36.82 3.44 10.83
C GLY A 186 -36.09 4.41 9.90
N SER A 187 -34.81 4.66 10.16
CA SER A 187 -33.84 4.82 9.06
C SER A 187 -32.71 3.82 9.26
N THR A 188 -32.74 2.71 8.52
CA THR A 188 -31.53 1.91 8.26
C THR A 188 -30.59 2.80 7.45
N GLY A 189 -29.81 3.64 8.13
CA GLY A 189 -28.89 4.55 7.45
C GLY A 189 -27.89 3.72 6.64
N GLU A 190 -27.71 4.08 5.37
CA GLU A 190 -26.61 3.52 4.59
C GLU A 190 -25.28 3.85 5.27
N PRO A 191 -24.29 2.95 5.23
CA PRO A 191 -23.01 3.23 5.83
C PRO A 191 -22.34 4.42 5.12
N VAL A 192 -21.73 5.30 5.91
CA VAL A 192 -21.00 6.44 5.35
C VAL A 192 -19.72 5.94 4.72
N LYS A 193 -19.65 5.98 3.39
CA LYS A 193 -18.47 5.55 2.64
C LYS A 193 -17.39 6.62 2.70
N ARG A 194 -16.17 6.22 3.06
CA ARG A 194 -14.98 7.07 3.06
C ARG A 194 -13.77 6.34 2.51
N PHE A 195 -12.84 7.09 1.96
CA PHE A 195 -11.50 6.62 1.64
C PHE A 195 -10.51 7.77 1.75
N VAL A 196 -9.23 7.43 1.85
CA VAL A 196 -8.12 8.38 1.85
C VAL A 196 -7.33 8.24 0.57
N SER A 197 -6.80 9.35 0.05
CA SER A 197 -5.85 9.38 -1.06
C SER A 197 -4.62 10.21 -0.72
N GLY A 198 -3.46 9.82 -1.26
CA GLY A 198 -2.22 10.58 -1.21
C GLY A 198 -1.72 10.88 -2.62
N GLY A 199 -1.15 12.06 -2.83
CA GLY A 199 -0.72 12.50 -4.15
C GLY A 199 0.59 13.26 -4.21
N CYS A 200 0.96 13.64 -5.44
CA CYS A 200 2.17 14.36 -5.78
C CYS A 200 2.13 15.85 -5.38
N ASP A 201 1.00 16.34 -4.85
CA ASP A 201 0.86 17.68 -4.27
C ASP A 201 1.19 17.73 -2.77
N CYS A 202 1.82 16.68 -2.23
CA CYS A 202 2.21 16.52 -0.82
C CYS A 202 1.03 16.40 0.15
N LEU A 203 -0.21 16.35 -0.36
CA LEU A 203 -1.42 16.31 0.45
C LEU A 203 -1.94 14.88 0.58
N ILE A 204 -2.60 14.66 1.72
CA ILE A 204 -3.44 13.50 1.98
C ILE A 204 -4.87 14.01 2.08
N ARG A 205 -5.80 13.48 1.29
CA ARG A 205 -7.21 13.90 1.29
C ARG A 205 -8.12 12.77 1.72
N ILE A 206 -9.10 13.11 2.55
CA ILE A 206 -10.14 12.21 3.01
C ILE A 206 -11.42 12.56 2.27
N TRP A 207 -11.97 11.55 1.58
CA TRP A 207 -13.17 11.69 0.76
C TRP A 207 -14.34 11.04 1.45
N LYS A 208 -15.51 11.64 1.29
CA LYS A 208 -16.78 11.13 1.81
C LYS A 208 -17.83 11.15 0.70
N GLU A 209 -18.61 10.09 0.61
CA GLU A 209 -19.75 10.05 -0.31
C GLU A 209 -20.85 11.02 0.17
N GLN A 210 -21.31 11.87 -0.74
CA GLN A 210 -22.37 12.84 -0.51
C GLN A 210 -23.18 13.04 -1.79
N ASP A 211 -24.51 12.96 -1.70
CA ASP A 211 -25.45 13.26 -2.79
C ASP A 211 -25.11 12.58 -4.12
N ASP A 212 -24.84 11.26 -4.07
CA ASP A 212 -24.41 10.44 -5.21
C ASP A 212 -23.02 10.83 -5.80
N GLY A 213 -22.31 11.76 -5.18
CA GLY A 213 -20.94 12.15 -5.51
C GLY A 213 -19.96 11.92 -4.36
N TRP A 214 -18.78 12.53 -4.49
CA TRP A 214 -17.72 12.47 -3.48
C TRP A 214 -17.20 13.88 -3.22
N VAL A 215 -17.04 14.21 -1.95
CA VAL A 215 -16.52 15.50 -1.50
C VAL A 215 -15.30 15.31 -0.62
N GLU A 216 -14.39 16.28 -0.63
CA GLU A 216 -13.29 16.34 0.33
C GLU A 216 -13.87 16.67 1.71
N GLU A 217 -13.76 15.73 2.65
CA GLU A 217 -14.16 15.92 4.06
C GLU A 217 -13.06 16.65 4.84
N ALA A 218 -11.79 16.33 4.56
CA ALA A 218 -10.62 16.92 5.19
C ALA A 218 -9.37 16.69 4.35
N HIS A 219 -8.31 17.46 4.59
CA HIS A 219 -6.96 17.17 4.11
C HIS A 219 -5.93 17.29 5.23
N LEU A 220 -4.78 16.66 5.01
CA LEU A 220 -3.62 16.63 5.90
C LEU A 220 -2.39 17.01 5.07
N ASP A 221 -1.61 17.95 5.59
CA ASP A 221 -0.60 18.72 4.86
C ASP A 221 0.79 18.67 5.52
N GLN A 222 1.08 17.58 6.24
CA GLN A 222 2.31 17.46 7.02
C GLN A 222 3.53 17.03 6.21
N HIS A 223 3.32 16.52 4.98
CA HIS A 223 4.41 16.13 4.09
C HIS A 223 4.90 17.30 3.25
N ASN A 224 6.19 17.30 2.93
CA ASN A 224 6.84 18.35 2.13
C ASN A 224 7.29 17.85 0.74
N ASP A 225 7.01 16.59 0.42
CA ASP A 225 7.26 15.97 -0.87
C ASP A 225 6.16 14.93 -1.16
N TRP A 226 6.20 14.29 -2.33
CA TRP A 226 5.17 13.36 -2.81
C TRP A 226 4.80 12.30 -1.78
N VAL A 227 3.51 12.21 -1.48
CA VAL A 227 2.98 11.12 -0.67
C VAL A 227 3.05 9.84 -1.51
N ARG A 228 3.76 8.84 -1.02
CA ARG A 228 4.02 7.57 -1.72
C ARG A 228 2.93 6.55 -1.44
N ASP A 229 2.50 6.45 -0.20
CA ASP A 229 1.46 5.51 0.21
C ASP A 229 0.61 6.05 1.37
N VAL A 230 -0.64 5.61 1.43
CA VAL A 230 -1.60 5.90 2.51
C VAL A 230 -2.38 4.65 2.88
N ALA A 231 -2.55 4.38 4.17
CA ALA A 231 -3.27 3.21 4.65
C ALA A 231 -4.22 3.59 5.80
N TRP A 232 -5.53 3.40 5.59
CA TRP A 232 -6.53 3.51 6.65
C TRP A 232 -6.51 2.23 7.48
N ALA A 233 -6.38 2.36 8.80
CA ALA A 233 -6.28 1.21 9.67
C ALA A 233 -7.64 0.49 9.79
N PRO A 234 -7.67 -0.86 9.75
CA PRO A 234 -8.84 -1.66 10.05
C PRO A 234 -9.06 -1.71 11.58
N THR A 235 -9.43 -0.59 12.18
CA THR A 235 -9.57 -0.50 13.65
C THR A 235 -10.95 -0.95 14.11
N PHE A 236 -10.99 -1.99 14.94
CA PHE A 236 -12.20 -2.40 15.70
C PHE A 236 -12.55 -1.44 16.84
N SER A 237 -11.68 -0.46 17.11
CA SER A 237 -11.93 0.58 18.11
C SER A 237 -12.96 1.56 17.56
N PHE A 238 -14.22 1.39 17.94
CA PHE A 238 -15.38 2.15 17.41
C PHE A 238 -15.28 3.69 17.46
N ASN A 239 -14.26 4.23 18.12
CA ASN A 239 -14.17 5.66 18.43
C ASN A 239 -12.90 6.34 17.90
N LYS A 240 -12.00 5.62 17.20
CA LYS A 240 -10.77 6.23 16.69
C LYS A 240 -10.45 5.75 15.28
N ASP A 241 -10.42 6.68 14.35
CA ASP A 241 -9.85 6.44 13.02
C ASP A 241 -8.34 6.61 13.09
N LYS A 242 -7.62 5.80 12.31
CA LYS A 242 -6.18 5.96 12.10
C LYS A 242 -5.84 5.85 10.63
N ILE A 243 -4.98 6.75 10.16
CA ILE A 243 -4.42 6.73 8.82
C ILE A 243 -2.90 6.78 8.95
N ALA A 244 -2.19 5.89 8.28
CA ALA A 244 -0.75 6.01 8.10
C ALA A 244 -0.45 6.60 6.73
N SER A 245 0.62 7.37 6.62
CA SER A 245 1.15 7.83 5.33
C SER A 245 2.67 7.77 5.33
N CYS A 246 3.24 7.62 4.14
CA CYS A 246 4.66 7.82 3.91
C CYS A 246 4.92 8.69 2.69
N SER A 247 6.05 9.38 2.68
CA SER A 247 6.41 10.32 1.60
C SER A 247 7.87 10.16 1.18
N GLN A 248 8.16 10.68 -0.02
CA GLN A 248 9.51 10.88 -0.52
C GLN A 248 10.36 11.76 0.40
N ASP A 249 9.74 12.58 1.27
CA ASP A 249 10.44 13.40 2.27
C ASP A 249 11.12 12.59 3.40
N GLY A 250 11.00 11.26 3.39
CA GLY A 250 11.61 10.37 4.38
C GLY A 250 10.82 10.24 5.68
N HIS A 251 9.62 10.81 5.78
CA HIS A 251 8.79 10.76 6.97
C HIS A 251 7.62 9.78 6.83
N VAL A 252 7.23 9.23 7.98
CA VAL A 252 6.02 8.43 8.15
C VAL A 252 5.20 9.03 9.26
N TYR A 253 3.95 9.37 8.96
CA TYR A 253 3.01 9.91 9.94
C TYR A 253 1.88 8.92 10.21
N VAL A 254 1.42 8.88 11.45
CA VAL A 254 0.12 8.30 11.80
C VAL A 254 -0.78 9.41 12.29
N PHE A 255 -1.89 9.58 11.56
CA PHE A 255 -2.96 10.49 11.89
C PHE A 255 -4.03 9.75 12.67
N THR A 256 -4.58 10.38 13.69
CA THR A 256 -5.64 9.82 14.53
C THR A 256 -6.75 10.83 14.71
N ARG A 257 -8.01 10.38 14.60
CA ARG A 257 -9.21 11.19 14.86
C ARG A 257 -10.12 10.46 15.83
N ASP A 258 -10.52 11.11 16.91
CA ASP A 258 -11.55 10.60 17.81
C ASP A 258 -12.94 10.89 17.23
N THR A 259 -13.63 9.85 16.77
CA THR A 259 -14.89 9.99 16.03
C THR A 259 -16.06 10.44 16.91
N ARG A 260 -15.93 10.44 18.25
CA ARG A 260 -16.97 10.93 19.19
C ARG A 260 -16.76 12.37 19.62
N SER A 261 -15.51 12.79 19.78
CA SER A 261 -15.20 14.06 20.44
C SER A 261 -14.70 15.15 19.50
N SER A 262 -14.13 14.80 18.34
CA SER A 262 -13.44 15.77 17.50
C SER A 262 -13.51 15.43 16.01
N LEU A 263 -13.71 16.45 15.18
CA LEU A 263 -13.53 16.32 13.74
C LEU A 263 -12.07 16.50 13.31
N ASN A 264 -11.20 16.95 14.22
CA ASN A 264 -9.81 17.26 13.91
C ASN A 264 -8.94 16.01 13.93
N TRP A 265 -7.99 15.97 13.00
CA TRP A 265 -6.94 14.96 12.94
C TRP A 265 -5.73 15.43 13.73
N GLU A 266 -5.27 14.60 14.64
CA GLU A 266 -3.98 14.73 15.29
C GLU A 266 -2.97 13.84 14.55
N PHE A 267 -1.68 14.15 14.63
CA PHE A 267 -0.65 13.35 13.97
C PHE A 267 0.51 13.03 14.90
N THR A 268 1.19 11.93 14.62
CA THR A 268 2.42 11.51 15.29
C THR A 268 3.39 11.01 14.25
N GLN A 269 4.62 11.54 14.28
CA GLN A 269 5.70 11.02 13.45
C GLN A 269 6.20 9.68 14.01
N ILE A 270 6.37 8.70 13.14
CA ILE A 270 7.01 7.43 13.47
C ILE A 270 8.47 7.51 13.04
N GLY A 271 9.38 7.12 13.94
CA GLY A 271 10.82 7.23 13.67
C GLY A 271 11.29 8.69 13.52
N THR A 272 12.59 8.85 13.29
CA THR A 272 13.19 10.18 13.06
C THR A 272 13.24 10.54 11.59
N HIS A 273 13.69 9.60 10.76
CA HIS A 273 13.83 9.74 9.31
C HIS A 273 14.07 8.34 8.72
N PHE A 274 13.46 8.05 7.59
CA PHE A 274 13.69 6.84 6.82
C PHE A 274 14.40 7.19 5.51
N ASN A 275 15.11 6.23 4.92
CA ASN A 275 15.37 6.33 3.48
C ASN A 275 14.06 6.21 2.72
N ASP A 276 14.02 6.59 1.44
CA ASP A 276 12.84 6.56 0.57
C ASP A 276 11.83 5.46 0.94
N VAL A 277 10.66 5.88 1.46
CA VAL A 277 9.62 4.99 1.94
C VAL A 277 8.59 4.80 0.84
N TRP A 278 8.36 3.54 0.48
CA TRP A 278 7.55 3.19 -0.68
C TRP A 278 6.14 2.74 -0.30
N SER A 279 5.97 2.10 0.86
CA SER A 279 4.66 1.60 1.29
C SER A 279 4.51 1.52 2.80
N VAL A 280 3.26 1.69 3.24
CA VAL A 280 2.82 1.50 4.61
C VAL A 280 1.60 0.57 4.64
N SER A 281 1.56 -0.38 5.57
CA SER A 281 0.44 -1.32 5.67
C SER A 281 0.12 -1.67 7.12
N TRP A 282 -1.17 -1.60 7.46
CA TRP A 282 -1.64 -1.99 8.79
C TRP A 282 -1.88 -3.50 8.84
N ALA A 283 -1.50 -4.12 9.96
CA ALA A 283 -2.01 -5.43 10.32
C ALA A 283 -3.54 -5.38 10.46
N LEU A 284 -4.22 -6.52 10.23
CA LEU A 284 -5.68 -6.63 10.32
C LEU A 284 -6.25 -6.29 11.71
N THR A 285 -5.45 -6.42 12.76
CA THR A 285 -5.78 -5.99 14.13
C THR A 285 -5.75 -4.47 14.31
N GLY A 286 -5.17 -3.75 13.35
CA GLY A 286 -5.04 -2.30 13.33
C GLY A 286 -4.03 -1.74 14.34
N ASP A 287 -3.20 -2.55 14.99
CA ASP A 287 -2.27 -2.12 16.06
C ASP A 287 -0.79 -2.12 15.64
N ILE A 288 -0.42 -2.89 14.62
CA ILE A 288 0.93 -2.97 14.07
C ILE A 288 0.93 -2.34 12.68
N LEU A 289 1.92 -1.47 12.42
CA LEU A 289 2.19 -0.86 11.12
C LEU A 289 3.48 -1.44 10.54
N ALA A 290 3.42 -1.95 9.31
CA ALA A 290 4.59 -2.24 8.51
C ALA A 290 4.97 -1.01 7.68
N VAL A 291 6.28 -0.71 7.63
CA VAL A 291 6.86 0.38 6.85
C VAL A 291 7.94 -0.21 5.95
N ALA A 292 7.74 -0.13 4.64
CA ALA A 292 8.68 -0.60 3.62
C ALA A 292 9.50 0.58 3.10
N ALA A 293 10.74 0.69 3.59
CA ALA A 293 11.73 1.62 3.09
C ALA A 293 12.67 0.92 2.09
N SER A 294 13.42 1.72 1.33
CA SER A 294 14.39 1.21 0.34
C SER A 294 15.45 0.27 0.91
N ASP A 295 15.82 0.41 2.18
CA ASP A 295 16.83 -0.43 2.85
C ASP A 295 16.26 -1.62 3.61
N LYS A 296 15.04 -1.51 4.16
CA LYS A 296 14.43 -2.53 5.02
C LYS A 296 12.92 -2.35 5.18
N VAL A 297 12.27 -3.45 5.58
CA VAL A 297 10.92 -3.42 6.15
C VAL A 297 11.02 -3.38 7.68
N SER A 298 10.31 -2.45 8.31
CA SER A 298 10.25 -2.30 9.76
C SER A 298 8.81 -2.41 10.28
N LEU A 299 8.64 -2.92 11.50
CA LEU A 299 7.34 -3.06 12.14
C LEU A 299 7.25 -2.12 13.34
N TRP A 300 6.12 -1.44 13.49
CA TRP A 300 5.92 -0.40 14.51
C TRP A 300 4.61 -0.62 15.25
N LYS A 301 4.63 -0.36 16.56
CA LYS A 301 3.46 -0.48 17.43
C LYS A 301 3.41 0.66 18.44
N LEU A 302 2.21 1.16 18.73
CA LEU A 302 1.98 2.17 19.76
C LEU A 302 2.16 1.56 21.15
N GLY A 303 3.11 2.09 21.91
CA GLY A 303 3.36 1.74 23.31
C GLY A 303 2.36 2.39 24.26
N LEU A 304 2.36 1.92 25.51
CA LEU A 304 1.53 2.48 26.59
C LEU A 304 1.93 3.92 26.97
N ASP A 305 3.15 4.31 26.60
CA ASP A 305 3.69 5.67 26.73
C ASP A 305 3.16 6.64 25.66
N GLY A 306 2.30 6.15 24.74
CA GLY A 306 1.75 6.94 23.63
C GLY A 306 2.73 7.14 22.49
N LYS A 307 3.86 6.41 22.45
CA LYS A 307 4.88 6.53 21.40
C LYS A 307 4.96 5.27 20.56
N TYR A 308 5.23 5.42 19.26
CA TYR A 308 5.48 4.28 18.39
C TYR A 308 6.88 3.71 18.64
N GLN A 309 6.95 2.40 18.81
CA GLN A 309 8.19 1.65 19.04
C GLN A 309 8.42 0.67 17.88
N CYS A 310 9.67 0.60 17.42
CA CYS A 310 10.09 -0.33 16.37
C CYS A 310 10.26 -1.74 16.97
N LEU A 311 9.55 -2.71 16.42
CA LEU A 311 9.57 -4.12 16.83
C LEU A 311 10.63 -4.92 16.09
N THR A 312 11.07 -4.47 14.92
CA THR A 312 12.15 -5.09 14.16
C THR A 312 13.49 -4.72 14.78
N THR A 313 14.33 -5.73 15.10
CA THR A 313 15.66 -5.48 15.65
C THR A 313 16.47 -4.59 14.71
N PRO A 314 17.07 -3.48 15.19
CA PRO A 314 18.07 -2.76 14.43
C PRO A 314 19.21 -3.74 14.12
N HIS A 315 19.57 -3.92 12.85
CA HIS A 315 20.86 -4.50 12.53
C HIS A 315 21.92 -3.62 13.18
N ALA A 316 22.65 -4.16 14.16
CA ALA A 316 23.86 -3.53 14.66
C ALA A 316 24.92 -3.67 13.56
N SER A 317 24.91 -2.77 12.58
CA SER A 317 26.07 -2.53 11.73
C SER A 317 27.10 -1.74 12.53
N SER A 318 27.82 -2.43 13.42
CA SER A 318 29.08 -1.96 13.96
C SER A 318 30.07 -3.13 13.95
N THR A 319 30.49 -3.52 12.76
CA THR A 319 31.88 -3.98 12.61
C THR A 319 32.75 -2.73 12.67
N SER A 320 33.01 -2.25 13.89
CA SER A 320 34.23 -1.49 14.14
C SER A 320 35.39 -2.44 13.85
N VAL A 321 35.96 -2.32 12.66
CA VAL A 321 37.33 -2.79 12.45
C VAL A 321 38.19 -1.86 13.29
N GLU A 322 38.43 -2.25 14.54
CA GLU A 322 39.53 -1.72 15.32
C GLU A 322 40.81 -2.07 14.55
N SER A 323 41.39 -1.05 13.91
CA SER A 323 42.77 -1.10 13.46
C SER A 323 43.66 -1.15 14.71
N PRO A 324 44.69 -2.02 14.76
CA PRO A 324 45.58 -2.07 15.91
C PRO A 324 46.33 -0.75 16.01
N SER A 325 46.12 -0.05 17.13
CA SER A 325 46.79 1.18 17.50
C SER A 325 48.27 0.90 17.78
N ALA A 326 49.14 1.29 16.84
CA ALA A 326 50.55 1.48 17.15
C ALA A 326 50.71 2.81 17.90
N ASN A 327 50.66 2.76 19.23
CA ASN A 327 51.16 3.84 20.08
C ASN A 327 52.45 3.39 20.77
N SER A 328 53.56 3.85 20.20
CA SER A 328 54.88 3.85 20.80
C SER A 328 54.98 4.94 21.88
N THR A 329 55.32 4.56 23.11
CA THR A 329 55.81 5.48 24.14
C THR A 329 57.27 5.21 24.47
N MET A 330 58.09 6.19 24.07
CA MET A 330 59.32 6.74 24.67
C MET A 330 60.35 5.81 25.34
N GLU A 331 61.56 5.80 24.78
CA GLU A 331 62.79 5.96 25.54
C GLU A 331 63.67 7.05 24.92
N SER A 332 64.29 7.83 25.81
CA SER A 332 65.14 9.00 25.61
C SER A 332 66.55 8.65 25.12
N THR A 333 67.15 9.47 24.24
CA THR A 333 68.36 10.28 24.53
C THR A 333 68.88 11.04 23.30
N THR A 334 68.92 12.37 23.46
CA THR A 334 69.94 13.36 23.05
C THR A 334 70.91 13.09 21.88
N GLY A 335 70.97 14.05 20.95
CA GLY A 335 72.26 14.65 20.55
C GLY A 335 72.45 15.03 19.06
N GLY A 336 72.59 16.34 18.81
CA GLY A 336 73.33 16.94 17.67
C GLY A 336 72.52 17.17 16.39
N GLU A 337 72.18 18.42 16.05
CA GLU A 337 72.92 19.29 15.09
C GLU A 337 72.95 18.72 13.66
N ALA A 338 72.68 19.42 12.57
CA ALA A 338 72.32 20.80 12.24
C ALA A 338 71.96 20.79 10.74
N GLY A 339 71.27 21.82 10.24
CA GLY A 339 71.44 22.25 8.84
C GLY A 339 70.20 22.30 7.94
N ASN A 340 69.78 23.54 7.71
CA ASN A 340 69.30 24.13 6.44
C ASN A 340 67.95 23.74 5.77
N ILE A 341 67.00 24.68 5.85
CA ILE A 341 66.27 25.48 4.81
C ILE A 341 66.16 24.94 3.35
N PRO A 342 65.20 25.47 2.53
CA PRO A 342 63.74 25.25 2.43
C PRO A 342 63.35 24.62 1.06
N LEU A 343 62.06 24.34 0.80
CA LEU A 343 61.35 24.83 -0.41
C LEU A 343 59.93 24.25 -0.59
N MET A 344 59.05 25.21 -0.89
CA MET A 344 57.72 25.19 -1.52
C MET A 344 57.40 24.14 -2.60
N ALA A 345 56.09 24.11 -2.87
CA ALA A 345 55.36 23.67 -4.06
C ALA A 345 54.82 22.23 -3.96
N SER A 346 53.55 21.96 -4.19
CA SER A 346 52.40 22.73 -4.69
C SER A 346 51.14 21.93 -4.39
#